data_AF-A0AAW4XN74-F1
#
_entry.id   AF-A0AAW4XN74-F1
#
_cell.length_a   1.000
_cell.length_b   1.000
_cell.length_c   1.000
_cell.angle_alpha   90.00
_cell.angle_beta   90.00
_cell.angle_gamma   90.00
#
_symmetry.space_group_name_H-M   'P 1'
#
loop_
_entity.id
_entity.type
_entity.pdbx_description
1 polymer ?
#
loop_
_entity_poly.entity_id
_entity_poly.type
_entity_poly.pdbx_seq_one_letter_code
_entity_poly.pdbx_strand_id
1 'polypeptide(L)'
;MSVQVSNATEISGLAAATAAELAQAGFGIYSVGNTTDRGTDTAATTIRYSSGSRDEAGVLAAAVPGAELEETAGLGGIVELVLGTDFAGTVTASPGDRFPADPDPQGEGLPTDLTVTNAAGDTCA
;
A
#
# COMPACT_ATOMS: atom_id res chain seq x y z
N MET A 1 -7.46 -6.15 4.62
CA MET A 1 -6.83 -6.76 3.44
C MET A 1 -5.69 -7.67 3.86
N SER A 2 -5.67 -8.88 3.30
CA SER A 2 -4.62 -9.90 3.50
C SER A 2 -3.99 -10.22 2.16
N VAL A 3 -2.68 -10.02 2.02
CA VAL A 3 -1.93 -10.19 0.77
C VAL A 3 -1.03 -11.41 0.85
N GLN A 4 -1.18 -12.32 -0.10
CA GLN A 4 -0.26 -13.44 -0.30
C GLN A 4 0.71 -13.09 -1.43
N VAL A 5 2.02 -13.15 -1.17
CA VAL A 5 3.03 -12.86 -2.19
C VAL A 5 3.64 -14.16 -2.67
N SER A 6 3.40 -14.48 -3.94
CA SER A 6 3.81 -15.73 -4.57
C SER A 6 4.83 -15.45 -5.68
N ASN A 7 6.04 -15.98 -5.53
CA ASN A 7 7.09 -15.85 -6.55
C ASN A 7 6.95 -16.92 -7.64
N ALA A 8 6.69 -16.50 -8.88
CA ALA A 8 6.67 -17.37 -10.07
C ALA A 8 8.01 -17.42 -10.83
N THR A 9 8.99 -16.63 -10.42
CA THR A 9 10.32 -16.57 -11.06
C THR A 9 11.32 -17.55 -10.44
N GLU A 10 12.50 -17.67 -11.05
CA GLU A 10 13.66 -18.37 -10.48
C GLU A 10 14.47 -17.51 -9.49
N ILE A 11 14.10 -16.23 -9.32
CA ILE A 11 14.82 -15.29 -8.47
C ILE A 11 14.53 -15.60 -7.00
N SER A 12 15.52 -16.09 -6.28
CA SER A 12 15.37 -16.39 -4.85
C SER A 12 15.24 -15.12 -4.01
N GLY A 13 14.33 -15.12 -3.04
CA GLY A 13 14.12 -13.98 -2.13
C GLY A 13 13.29 -12.83 -2.70
N LEU A 14 12.89 -12.87 -3.99
CA LEU A 14 12.09 -11.81 -4.62
C LEU A 14 10.78 -11.56 -3.87
N ALA A 15 9.98 -12.60 -3.61
CA ALA A 15 8.72 -12.44 -2.87
C ALA A 15 8.92 -11.91 -1.45
N ALA A 16 10.01 -12.28 -0.77
CA ALA A 16 10.30 -11.76 0.57
C ALA A 16 10.65 -10.27 0.55
N ALA A 17 11.43 -9.83 -0.44
CA ALA A 17 11.75 -8.42 -0.63
C ALA A 17 10.48 -7.61 -0.95
N THR A 18 9.67 -8.06 -1.91
CA THR A 18 8.41 -7.40 -2.28
C THR A 18 7.42 -7.37 -1.12
N ALA A 19 7.30 -8.45 -0.36
CA ALA A 19 6.45 -8.49 0.83
C ALA A 19 6.91 -7.47 1.89
N ALA A 20 8.22 -7.28 2.07
CA ALA A 20 8.74 -6.26 2.97
C ALA A 20 8.39 -4.84 2.50
N GLU A 21 8.48 -4.56 1.20
CA GLU A 21 8.09 -3.26 0.64
C GLU A 21 6.58 -3.01 0.79
N LEU A 22 5.75 -4.01 0.50
CA LEU A 22 4.30 -3.93 0.70
C LEU A 22 3.95 -3.75 2.18
N ALA A 23 4.63 -4.44 3.10
CA ALA A 23 4.44 -4.23 4.53
C ALA A 23 4.78 -2.79 4.95
N GLN A 24 5.85 -2.21 4.40
CA GLN A 24 6.20 -0.81 4.65
C GLN A 24 5.20 0.19 4.05
N ALA A 25 4.54 -0.16 2.95
CA ALA A 25 3.44 0.61 2.39
C ALA A 25 2.11 0.43 3.17
N GLY A 26 2.08 -0.41 4.21
CA GLY A 26 0.93 -0.59 5.09
C GLY A 26 0.01 -1.77 4.72
N PHE A 27 0.41 -2.62 3.77
CA PHE A 27 -0.35 -3.81 3.40
C PHE A 27 -0.15 -4.94 4.42
N GLY A 28 -1.23 -5.65 4.76
CA GLY A 28 -1.17 -6.82 5.63
C GLY A 28 -0.67 -8.05 4.87
N ILE A 29 0.56 -8.50 5.13
CA ILE A 29 1.11 -9.72 4.51
C ILE A 29 0.57 -10.95 5.24
N TYR A 30 -0.16 -11.79 4.52
CA TYR A 30 -0.68 -13.06 5.02
C TYR A 30 0.36 -14.16 4.93
N SER A 31 0.96 -14.31 3.75
CA SER A 31 1.95 -15.36 3.50
C SER A 31 2.87 -14.96 2.36
N VAL A 32 4.09 -15.48 2.39
CA VAL A 32 5.11 -15.29 1.36
C VAL A 32 5.58 -16.66 0.94
N GLY A 33 5.57 -16.92 -0.36
CA GLY A 33 5.92 -18.23 -0.89
C GLY A 33 6.25 -18.23 -2.36
N ASN A 34 6.24 -19.43 -2.92
CA ASN A 34 6.39 -19.66 -4.34
C ASN A 34 5.06 -20.17 -4.88
N THR A 35 4.70 -19.75 -6.09
CA THR A 35 3.50 -20.32 -6.73
C THR A 35 3.76 -21.77 -7.11
N THR A 36 2.71 -22.59 -7.06
CA THR A 36 2.73 -23.97 -7.55
C THR A 36 2.76 -24.02 -9.08
N ASP A 37 2.27 -22.97 -9.75
CA ASP A 37 2.28 -22.77 -11.20
C ASP A 37 3.66 -22.30 -11.73
N ARG A 38 4.74 -22.76 -11.12
CA ARG A 38 6.12 -22.42 -11.51
C ARG A 38 6.46 -23.14 -12.81
N GLY A 39 6.11 -22.54 -13.94
CA GLY A 39 6.37 -23.11 -15.27
C GLY A 39 5.31 -22.81 -16.33
N THR A 40 4.16 -22.24 -15.96
CA THR A 40 3.18 -21.70 -16.90
C THR A 40 3.50 -20.24 -17.18
N ASP A 41 4.65 -19.97 -17.83
CA ASP A 41 5.03 -18.69 -18.47
C ASP A 41 4.33 -17.45 -17.90
N THR A 42 4.42 -17.24 -16.58
CA THR A 42 3.81 -16.05 -15.97
C THR A 42 4.81 -14.93 -16.18
N ALA A 43 4.91 -14.49 -17.44
CA ALA A 43 5.76 -13.39 -17.85
C ALA A 43 5.28 -12.12 -17.15
N ALA A 44 3.97 -11.88 -17.19
CA ALA A 44 3.33 -10.75 -16.54
C ALA A 44 3.17 -10.97 -15.04
N THR A 45 3.20 -9.87 -14.28
CA THR A 45 2.80 -9.87 -12.86
C THR A 45 1.28 -9.87 -12.78
N THR A 46 0.69 -10.73 -11.96
CA THR A 46 -0.77 -10.86 -11.87
C THR A 46 -1.24 -10.77 -10.42
N ILE A 47 -2.30 -10.02 -10.17
CA ILE A 47 -2.99 -9.91 -8.89
C ILE A 47 -4.27 -10.71 -8.99
N ARG A 48 -4.30 -11.85 -8.31
CA ARG A 48 -5.47 -12.72 -8.20
C ARG A 48 -6.32 -12.34 -6.99
N TYR A 49 -7.61 -12.14 -7.21
CA TYR A 49 -8.53 -11.71 -6.16
C TYR A 49 -9.88 -12.43 -6.26
N SER A 50 -10.57 -12.59 -5.14
CA SER A 50 -11.96 -13.06 -5.14
C SER A 50 -12.91 -11.88 -5.41
N SER A 51 -14.12 -12.15 -5.89
CA SER A 51 -15.10 -11.10 -6.22
C SER A 51 -15.41 -10.11 -5.10
N GLY A 52 -15.20 -10.49 -3.83
CA GLY A 52 -15.36 -9.64 -2.66
C GLY A 52 -14.19 -8.69 -2.35
N SER A 53 -13.03 -8.90 -2.98
CA SER A 53 -11.78 -8.16 -2.73
C SER A 53 -11.29 -7.37 -3.95
N ARG A 54 -12.22 -6.99 -4.82
CA ARG A 54 -11.91 -6.22 -6.03
C ARG A 54 -11.33 -4.83 -5.72
N ASP A 55 -11.91 -4.11 -4.76
CA ASP A 55 -11.43 -2.79 -4.35
C ASP A 55 -10.01 -2.87 -3.76
N GLU A 56 -9.77 -3.87 -2.91
CA GLU A 56 -8.47 -4.17 -2.32
C GLU A 56 -7.43 -4.48 -3.39
N ALA A 57 -7.78 -5.33 -4.37
CA ALA A 57 -6.91 -5.65 -5.49
C ALA A 57 -6.58 -4.40 -6.32
N GLY A 58 -7.52 -3.47 -6.50
CA GLY A 58 -7.29 -2.18 -7.16
C GLY A 58 -6.26 -1.32 -6.45
N VAL A 59 -6.29 -1.28 -5.10
CA VAL A 59 -5.28 -0.56 -4.30
C VAL A 59 -3.89 -1.20 -4.45
N LEU A 60 -3.82 -2.54 -4.46
CA LEU A 60 -2.57 -3.25 -4.67
C LEU A 60 -2.01 -3.04 -6.09
N ALA A 61 -2.88 -3.03 -7.11
CA ALA A 61 -2.49 -2.75 -8.49
C ALA A 61 -1.96 -1.32 -8.67
N ALA A 62 -2.48 -0.36 -7.91
CA ALA A 62 -1.93 1.00 -7.89
C ALA A 62 -0.50 1.03 -7.31
N ALA A 63 -0.20 0.16 -6.34
CA ALA A 63 1.12 0.07 -5.73
C ALA A 63 2.13 -0.74 -6.56
N VAL A 64 1.63 -1.66 -7.40
CA VAL A 64 2.45 -2.53 -8.25
C VAL A 64 2.15 -2.23 -9.72
N PRO A 65 2.78 -1.18 -10.30
CA PRO A 65 2.53 -0.81 -11.68
C PRO A 65 2.93 -1.94 -12.64
N GLY A 66 2.06 -2.22 -13.61
CA GLY A 66 2.24 -3.32 -14.57
C GLY A 66 1.63 -4.65 -14.13
N ALA A 67 1.03 -4.73 -12.94
CA ALA A 67 0.29 -5.91 -12.52
C ALA A 67 -1.11 -5.97 -13.18
N GLU A 68 -1.46 -7.14 -13.72
CA GLU A 68 -2.80 -7.41 -14.26
C GLU A 68 -3.75 -7.95 -13.19
N LEU A 69 -5.01 -7.51 -13.22
CA LEU A 69 -6.03 -7.96 -12.27
C LEU A 69 -6.76 -9.20 -12.82
N GLU A 70 -6.70 -10.30 -12.07
CA GLU A 70 -7.36 -11.56 -12.42
C GLU A 70 -8.35 -11.99 -11.32
N GLU A 71 -9.63 -12.09 -11.65
CA GLU A 71 -10.62 -12.61 -10.71
C GLU A 71 -10.51 -14.15 -10.63
N THR A 72 -10.29 -14.68 -9.43
CA THR A 72 -10.15 -16.11 -9.15
C THR A 72 -11.03 -16.53 -7.98
N ALA A 73 -11.76 -17.64 -8.15
CA ALA A 73 -12.54 -18.25 -7.08
C ALA A 73 -11.65 -19.07 -6.14
N GLY A 74 -12.03 -19.17 -4.86
CA GLY A 74 -11.33 -20.02 -3.88
C GLY A 74 -10.30 -19.30 -3.00
N LEU A 75 -10.05 -18.00 -3.22
CA LEU A 75 -9.20 -17.18 -2.35
C LEU A 75 -9.92 -16.65 -1.10
N GLY A 76 -11.26 -16.72 -1.07
CA GLY A 76 -12.08 -16.23 0.04
C GLY A 76 -12.03 -14.71 0.16
N GLY A 77 -11.09 -14.19 0.95
CA GLY A 77 -10.83 -12.76 1.16
C GLY A 77 -9.33 -12.42 1.15
N ILE A 78 -8.52 -13.27 0.52
CA ILE A 78 -7.09 -13.06 0.34
C ILE A 78 -6.87 -12.56 -1.09
N VAL A 79 -5.97 -11.59 -1.24
CA VAL A 79 -5.48 -11.14 -2.55
C VAL A 79 -4.10 -11.75 -2.75
N GLU A 80 -3.91 -12.53 -3.81
CA GLU A 80 -2.63 -13.12 -4.16
C GLU A 80 -1.92 -12.26 -5.21
N LEU A 81 -0.68 -11.86 -4.93
CA LEU A 81 0.23 -11.22 -5.87
C LEU A 81 1.20 -12.27 -6.42
N VAL A 82 1.07 -12.60 -7.70
CA VAL A 82 1.96 -13.50 -8.43
C VAL A 82 3.02 -12.68 -9.16
N LEU A 83 4.27 -12.80 -8.73
CA LEU A 83 5.40 -12.09 -9.31
C LEU A 83 5.92 -12.85 -10.53
N GLY A 84 5.69 -12.26 -11.71
CA GLY A 84 6.19 -12.75 -12.99
C GLY A 84 7.62 -12.30 -13.30
N THR A 85 8.17 -12.76 -14.43
CA THR A 85 9.54 -12.41 -14.85
C THR A 85 9.67 -10.96 -15.34
N ASP A 86 8.57 -10.32 -15.74
CA ASP A 86 8.50 -8.90 -16.07
C ASP A 86 8.54 -7.98 -14.83
N PHE A 87 8.38 -8.55 -13.63
CA PHE A 87 8.40 -7.76 -12.40
C PHE A 87 9.78 -7.13 -12.17
N ALA A 88 9.85 -5.80 -12.31
CA ALA A 88 11.07 -5.02 -12.13
C ALA A 88 11.54 -4.90 -10.66
N GLY A 89 10.91 -5.60 -9.71
CA GLY A 89 11.32 -5.56 -8.31
C GLY A 89 10.96 -4.25 -7.60
N THR A 90 10.05 -3.46 -8.16
CA THR A 90 9.71 -2.14 -7.63
C THR A 90 8.27 -2.11 -7.18
N VAL A 91 8.05 -1.92 -5.88
CA VAL A 91 6.74 -1.53 -5.33
C VAL A 91 6.74 -0.02 -5.19
N THR A 92 5.85 0.65 -5.92
CA THR A 92 5.62 2.06 -5.70
C THR A 92 4.63 2.18 -4.55
N ALA A 93 5.05 2.75 -3.42
CA ALA A 93 4.06 3.14 -2.42
C ALA A 93 3.13 4.17 -3.08
N SER A 94 1.88 3.77 -3.34
CA SER A 94 0.84 4.69 -3.81
C SER A 94 0.83 5.89 -2.86
N PRO A 95 1.00 7.14 -3.34
CA PRO A 95 0.91 8.33 -2.50
C PRO A 95 -0.57 8.58 -2.16
N GLY A 96 -1.08 7.84 -1.20
CA GLY A 96 -2.37 8.01 -0.56
C GLY A 96 -2.40 7.02 0.59
N ASP A 97 -1.89 7.31 1.78
CA ASP A 97 -1.96 8.55 2.55
C ASP A 97 -0.62 8.83 3.22
N ARG A 98 0.40 9.22 2.43
CA ARG A 98 1.13 10.39 2.92
C ARG A 98 0.22 11.59 2.70
N PHE A 99 -0.74 11.79 3.62
CA PHE A 99 -0.76 13.11 4.23
C PHE A 99 0.73 13.38 4.49
N PRO A 100 1.31 14.52 4.09
CA PRO A 100 2.48 14.92 4.85
C PRO A 100 2.05 14.66 6.31
N ALA A 101 2.79 13.82 7.03
CA ALA A 101 2.97 14.22 8.41
C ALA A 101 3.45 15.64 8.18
N ASP A 102 2.55 16.61 8.35
CA ASP A 102 2.92 17.99 8.49
C ASP A 102 4.22 17.89 9.28
N PRO A 103 5.35 18.41 8.78
CA PRO A 103 6.44 18.61 9.71
C PRO A 103 5.76 19.39 10.82
N ASP A 104 5.50 18.72 11.93
CA ASP A 104 4.80 19.28 13.06
C ASP A 104 5.45 20.64 13.21
N PRO A 105 4.74 21.77 13.06
CA PRO A 105 5.27 23.00 13.56
C PRO A 105 5.19 22.84 15.08
N GLN A 106 6.08 22.01 15.65
CA GLN A 106 6.54 22.08 17.01
C GLN A 106 7.13 23.48 17.11
N GLY A 107 6.27 24.44 17.40
CA GLY A 107 6.60 25.83 17.15
C GLY A 107 5.42 26.78 17.15
N GLU A 108 4.17 26.31 17.07
CA GLU A 108 3.10 27.05 17.75
C GLU A 108 3.32 26.85 19.26
N GLY A 109 4.35 27.53 19.78
CA GLY A 109 4.38 27.91 21.17
C GLY A 109 3.08 28.65 21.39
N LEU A 110 2.09 27.96 21.95
CA LEU A 110 0.97 28.59 22.62
C LEU A 110 1.58 29.73 23.43
N PRO A 111 1.27 31.01 23.16
CA PRO A 111 1.65 32.05 24.07
C PRO A 111 0.94 31.73 25.39
N THR A 112 1.65 31.13 26.34
CA THR A 112 1.23 31.16 27.73
C THR A 112 1.41 32.60 28.16
N ASP A 113 0.30 33.32 28.13
CA ASP A 113 0.13 34.70 28.57
C ASP A 113 0.60 35.78 27.59
N LEU A 114 -0.18 36.00 26.54
CA LEU A 114 -0.61 37.37 26.29
C LEU A 114 -2.14 37.39 26.29
N THR A 115 -2.69 37.86 27.40
CA THR A 115 -3.99 38.52 27.44
C THR A 115 -3.98 39.73 26.49
N VAL A 116 -4.09 39.50 25.18
CA VAL A 116 -4.46 40.58 24.25
C VAL A 116 -5.97 40.75 24.34
N THR A 117 -6.42 41.35 25.43
CA THR A 117 -7.61 42.17 25.36
C THR A 117 -7.18 43.49 24.72
N ASN A 118 -7.48 43.66 23.44
CA ASN A 118 -7.68 45.01 22.91
C ASN A 118 -9.16 45.12 22.57
N ALA A 119 -9.99 45.01 23.60
CA ALA A 119 -11.27 45.71 23.64
C ALA A 119 -11.02 47.08 24.31
N ALA A 120 -10.31 47.97 23.61
CA ALA A 120 -10.51 49.39 23.85
C ALA A 120 -11.88 49.69 23.24
N GLY A 121 -12.89 49.78 24.11
CA GLY A 121 -14.29 49.83 23.73
C GLY A 121 -14.60 51.01 22.81
N ASP A 122 -15.27 50.72 21.70
CA ASP A 122 -16.26 51.64 21.17
C ASP A 122 -17.53 51.44 21.99
N THR A 123 -17.74 52.31 22.98
CA THR A 123 -19.09 52.66 23.44
C THR A 123 -19.05 53.91 24.32
N CYS A 124 -20.04 54.76 24.01
CA CYS A 124 -20.55 55.94 24.72
C CYS A 124 -20.02 57.29 24.21
N ALA A 125 -20.82 58.34 24.09
CA ALA A 125 -22.26 58.58 23.94
C ALA A 125 -22.40 60.09 23.70
#